data_AF-A0A6H5H089-F1
#
_entry.id   AF-A0A6H5H089-F1
#
_cell.length_a   1.000
_cell.length_b   1.000
_cell.length_c   1.000
_cell.angle_alpha   90.00
_cell.angle_beta   90.00
_cell.angle_gamma   90.00
#
_symmetry.space_group_name_H-M   'P 1'
#
loop_
_entity.id
_entity.type
_entity.pdbx_description
1 polymer ?
#
loop_
_entity_poly.entity_id
_entity_poly.type
_entity_poly.pdbx_seq_one_letter_code
_entity_poly.pdbx_strand_id
1 'polypeptide(L)'
;MAMSSTPQNTENSFIKKLKASGRSLIVFYGSQTGTGEEFAGRIAKEGTRYRLKGMVADPEEYDMEDLIQMKDLPNSLAVFCLATYGEGDPTDNAMDFYEWLQNGEADLTGLKYAVFGLGNKTYEHYNEVAIYVDKRLEELGATRVVELGLGDDDANIEDDFITWKDMFWPTVCEHFGIEGAGEDVSIRQYKLTEHTDSVPERVYTGEVARLFSFINQRPPFDLKNPYLAPIKVNRELNKGGDRSCMHIEFDIEGSKIRYDV
;
A
#
# COMPACT_ATOMS: atom_id res chain seq x y z
N MET A 1 -17.10 -25.23 -21.68
CA MET A 1 -17.22 -25.09 -20.22
C MET A 1 -16.96 -23.62 -19.92
N ALA A 2 -18.02 -22.87 -19.61
CA ALA A 2 -17.90 -21.48 -19.22
C ALA A 2 -17.29 -21.44 -17.81
N MET A 3 -16.17 -20.72 -17.65
CA MET A 3 -15.61 -20.42 -16.33
C MET A 3 -16.58 -19.50 -15.61
N SER A 4 -17.01 -19.90 -14.42
CA SER A 4 -17.87 -19.10 -13.56
C SER A 4 -17.07 -17.94 -12.99
N SER A 5 -17.38 -16.73 -13.42
CA SER A 5 -16.99 -15.49 -12.76
C SER A 5 -17.50 -15.50 -11.31
N THR A 6 -16.59 -15.38 -10.36
CA THR A 6 -16.89 -15.17 -8.94
C THR A 6 -17.77 -13.91 -8.81
N PRO A 7 -18.78 -13.86 -7.93
CA PRO A 7 -19.62 -12.67 -7.79
C PRO A 7 -18.77 -11.51 -7.22
N GLN A 8 -18.52 -10.48 -8.03
CA GLN A 8 -17.91 -9.22 -7.57
C GLN A 8 -18.77 -8.63 -6.46
N ASN A 9 -18.15 -8.38 -5.31
CA ASN A 9 -18.79 -7.83 -4.13
C ASN A 9 -19.00 -6.31 -4.32
N THR A 10 -20.04 -5.95 -5.07
CA THR A 10 -20.44 -4.55 -5.38
C THR A 10 -20.73 -3.67 -4.15
N GLU A 11 -20.71 -4.24 -2.94
CA GLU A 11 -20.79 -3.51 -1.67
C GLU A 11 -19.47 -2.81 -1.29
N ASN A 12 -18.30 -3.31 -1.70
CA ASN A 12 -17.00 -2.78 -1.26
C ASN A 12 -16.37 -1.78 -2.24
N SER A 13 -17.15 -0.84 -2.77
CA SER A 13 -16.64 0.23 -3.66
C SER A 13 -15.96 1.36 -2.86
N PHE A 14 -14.71 1.72 -3.22
CA PHE A 14 -14.04 2.85 -2.57
C PHE A 14 -14.72 4.19 -2.91
N ILE A 15 -15.33 4.32 -4.09
CA ILE A 15 -16.08 5.52 -4.50
C ILE A 15 -17.25 5.78 -3.56
N LYS A 16 -17.98 4.72 -3.16
CA LYS A 16 -19.05 4.84 -2.16
C LYS A 16 -18.50 5.30 -0.81
N LYS A 17 -17.35 4.76 -0.38
CA LYS A 17 -16.68 5.17 0.87
C LYS A 17 -16.23 6.65 0.83
N LEU A 18 -15.68 7.11 -0.30
CA LEU A 18 -15.30 8.50 -0.51
C LEU A 18 -16.52 9.43 -0.41
N LYS A 19 -17.62 9.12 -1.12
CA LYS A 19 -18.87 9.89 -1.07
C LYS A 19 -19.46 9.97 0.34
N ALA A 20 -19.57 8.82 1.02
CA ALA A 20 -20.16 8.73 2.35
C ALA A 20 -19.36 9.48 3.43
N SER A 21 -18.03 9.56 3.27
CA SER A 21 -17.14 10.24 4.23
C SER A 21 -16.78 11.67 3.83
N GLY A 22 -17.28 12.17 2.69
CA GLY A 22 -16.94 13.48 2.16
C GLY A 22 -15.44 13.63 1.86
N ARG A 23 -14.81 12.55 1.40
CA ARG A 23 -13.40 12.50 0.98
C ARG A 23 -13.29 12.63 -0.53
N SER A 24 -12.24 13.28 -0.99
CA SER A 24 -11.95 13.45 -2.42
C SER A 24 -10.52 13.02 -2.78
N LEU A 25 -9.68 12.69 -1.80
CA LEU A 25 -8.36 12.12 -2.01
C LEU A 25 -8.38 10.64 -1.64
N ILE A 26 -7.83 9.80 -2.51
CA ILE A 26 -7.52 8.40 -2.22
C ILE A 26 -6.05 8.16 -2.53
N VAL A 27 -5.35 7.47 -1.63
CA VAL A 27 -3.95 7.13 -1.80
C VAL A 27 -3.81 5.61 -1.73
N PHE A 28 -3.49 5.01 -2.88
CA PHE A 28 -3.21 3.59 -3.00
C PHE A 28 -1.74 3.30 -2.70
N TYR A 29 -1.45 2.16 -2.10
CA TYR A 29 -0.08 1.69 -1.90
C TYR A 29 0.14 0.30 -2.49
N GLY A 30 1.24 0.13 -3.22
CA GLY A 30 1.81 -1.18 -3.54
C GLY A 30 3.04 -1.38 -2.65
N SER A 31 2.97 -2.29 -1.67
CA SER A 31 4.05 -2.46 -0.70
C SER A 31 4.21 -3.91 -0.23
N GLN A 32 5.45 -4.40 -0.18
CA GLN A 32 5.78 -5.70 0.42
C GLN A 32 6.20 -5.59 1.89
N THR A 33 6.89 -4.50 2.26
CA THR A 33 7.52 -4.33 3.59
C THR A 33 7.01 -3.13 4.37
N GLY A 34 5.97 -2.43 3.88
CA GLY A 34 5.26 -1.37 4.59
C GLY A 34 5.66 0.08 4.22
N THR A 35 6.79 0.30 3.54
CA THR A 35 7.25 1.67 3.21
C THR A 35 6.25 2.45 2.34
N GLY A 36 5.67 1.80 1.33
CA GLY A 36 4.67 2.41 0.46
C GLY A 36 3.37 2.74 1.20
N GLU A 37 2.96 1.87 2.13
CA GLU A 37 1.80 2.08 3.00
C GLU A 37 2.01 3.30 3.91
N GLU A 38 3.20 3.42 4.51
CA GLU A 38 3.55 4.56 5.35
C GLU A 38 3.50 5.89 4.58
N PHE A 39 4.10 5.94 3.40
CA PHE A 39 4.09 7.13 2.55
C PHE A 39 2.67 7.50 2.12
N ALA A 40 1.85 6.50 1.75
CA ALA A 40 0.45 6.72 1.44
C ALA A 40 -0.33 7.32 2.63
N GLY A 41 -0.08 6.80 3.84
CA GLY A 41 -0.63 7.32 5.10
C GLY A 41 -0.27 8.78 5.35
N ARG A 42 0.98 9.17 5.09
CA ARG A 42 1.46 10.55 5.27
C ARG A 42 0.75 11.51 4.31
N ILE A 43 0.63 11.17 3.02
CA ILE A 43 -0.10 11.97 2.04
C ILE A 43 -1.58 12.10 2.43
N ALA A 44 -2.25 10.98 2.72
CA ALA A 44 -3.67 11.00 3.07
C ALA A 44 -3.96 11.86 4.31
N LYS A 45 -3.05 11.82 5.30
CA LYS A 45 -3.13 12.63 6.52
C LYS A 45 -2.95 14.11 6.24
N GLU A 46 -1.92 14.48 5.47
CA GLU A 46 -1.62 15.87 5.13
C GLU A 46 -2.71 16.51 4.28
N GLY A 47 -3.46 15.75 3.48
CA GLY A 47 -4.56 16.27 2.67
C GLY A 47 -5.64 17.04 3.45
N THR A 48 -5.81 16.75 4.74
CA THR A 48 -6.72 17.53 5.61
C THR A 48 -6.32 19.02 5.68
N ARG A 49 -5.01 19.31 5.64
CA ARG A 49 -4.47 20.68 5.63
C ARG A 49 -4.82 21.42 4.33
N TYR A 50 -4.96 20.68 3.24
CA TYR A 50 -5.25 21.23 1.92
C TYR A 50 -6.72 21.04 1.50
N ARG A 51 -7.63 20.86 2.47
CA ARG A 51 -9.08 20.64 2.23
C ARG A 51 -9.39 19.42 1.35
N LEU A 52 -8.42 18.53 1.14
CA LEU A 52 -8.53 17.28 0.41
C LEU A 52 -8.48 16.13 1.42
N LYS A 53 -9.62 15.84 2.06
CA LYS A 53 -9.69 14.74 3.03
C LYS A 53 -9.36 13.42 2.33
N GLY A 54 -8.27 12.79 2.77
CA GLY A 54 -7.74 11.56 2.23
C GLY A 54 -8.24 10.29 2.91
N MET A 55 -8.17 9.18 2.18
CA MET A 55 -8.09 7.83 2.75
C MET A 55 -6.97 7.04 2.08
N VAL A 56 -6.41 6.10 2.83
CA VAL A 56 -5.47 5.10 2.33
C VAL A 56 -6.25 3.86 1.91
N ALA A 57 -5.83 3.21 0.84
CA ALA A 57 -6.46 1.99 0.35
C ALA A 57 -5.41 1.00 -0.16
N ASP A 58 -5.59 -0.27 0.17
CA ASP A 58 -4.89 -1.37 -0.49
C ASP A 58 -5.59 -1.65 -1.82
N PRO A 59 -4.93 -1.56 -2.99
CA PRO A 59 -5.56 -1.85 -4.27
C PRO A 59 -6.10 -3.28 -4.37
N GLU A 60 -5.55 -4.27 -3.63
CA GLU A 60 -6.06 -5.66 -3.60
C GLU A 60 -7.47 -5.75 -2.97
N GLU A 61 -7.82 -4.80 -2.08
CA GLU A 61 -9.12 -4.83 -1.38
C GLU A 61 -10.27 -4.24 -2.20
N TYR A 62 -9.99 -3.67 -3.37
CA TYR A 62 -10.97 -2.92 -4.18
C TYR A 62 -10.97 -3.33 -5.65
N ASP A 63 -12.10 -3.11 -6.30
CA ASP A 63 -12.18 -3.18 -7.75
C ASP A 63 -11.66 -1.88 -8.35
N MET A 64 -10.54 -1.96 -9.08
CA MET A 64 -9.87 -0.79 -9.63
C MET A 64 -10.60 -0.17 -10.83
N GLU A 65 -11.61 -0.84 -11.40
CA GLU A 65 -12.50 -0.24 -12.40
C GLU A 65 -13.27 0.97 -11.85
N ASP A 66 -13.46 1.05 -10.53
CA ASP A 66 -14.08 2.19 -9.86
C ASP A 66 -13.32 3.50 -10.10
N LEU A 67 -12.05 3.47 -10.52
CA LEU A 67 -11.28 4.66 -10.91
C LEU A 67 -11.99 5.49 -12.00
N ILE A 68 -12.76 4.85 -12.88
CA ILE A 68 -13.55 5.50 -13.93
C ILE A 68 -14.56 6.50 -13.32
N GLN A 69 -15.08 6.20 -12.13
CA GLN A 69 -16.07 7.02 -11.43
C GLN A 69 -15.45 8.15 -10.60
N MET A 70 -14.11 8.24 -10.49
CA MET A 70 -13.44 9.33 -9.76
C MET A 70 -13.79 10.71 -10.35
N LYS A 71 -14.06 10.79 -11.65
CA LYS A 71 -14.47 12.04 -12.33
C LYS A 71 -15.79 12.63 -11.81
N ASP A 72 -16.62 11.82 -11.17
CA ASP A 72 -17.91 12.24 -10.60
C ASP A 72 -17.74 12.91 -9.23
N LEU A 73 -16.55 12.84 -8.63
CA LEU A 73 -16.22 13.48 -7.37
C LEU A 73 -15.61 14.87 -7.62
N PRO A 74 -16.09 15.92 -6.93
CA PRO A 74 -15.51 17.25 -7.06
C PRO A 74 -14.10 17.28 -6.44
N ASN A 75 -13.15 17.94 -7.11
CA ASN A 75 -11.77 18.08 -6.67
C ASN A 75 -11.14 16.76 -6.21
N SER A 76 -11.34 15.71 -7.03
CA SER A 76 -10.88 14.37 -6.74
C SER A 76 -9.48 14.10 -7.25
N LEU A 77 -8.70 13.35 -6.47
CA LEU A 77 -7.32 12.98 -6.77
C LEU A 77 -7.06 11.53 -6.33
N ALA A 78 -6.49 10.72 -7.22
CA ALA A 78 -5.94 9.41 -6.88
C ALA A 78 -4.41 9.49 -6.83
N VAL A 79 -3.79 9.07 -5.75
CA VAL A 79 -2.33 9.02 -5.62
C VAL A 79 -1.89 7.57 -5.48
N PHE A 80 -0.79 7.19 -6.12
CA PHE A 80 -0.25 5.84 -6.09
C PHE A 80 1.17 5.84 -5.55
N CYS A 81 1.40 5.20 -4.40
CA CYS A 81 2.72 4.96 -3.83
C CYS A 81 3.13 3.50 -4.12
N LEU A 82 3.90 3.27 -5.17
CA LEU A 82 4.12 1.92 -5.72
C LEU A 82 5.58 1.50 -5.59
N ALA A 83 5.82 0.42 -4.85
CA ALA A 83 7.11 -0.24 -4.85
C ALA A 83 7.27 -1.18 -6.05
N THR A 84 8.50 -1.27 -6.55
CA THR A 84 8.92 -2.30 -7.51
C THR A 84 9.60 -3.44 -6.76
N TYR A 85 9.27 -4.68 -7.10
CA TYR A 85 9.81 -5.88 -6.45
C TYR A 85 10.32 -6.89 -7.49
N GLY A 86 11.09 -7.89 -7.03
CA GLY A 86 11.62 -8.94 -7.89
C GLY A 86 12.42 -8.38 -9.08
N GLU A 87 12.06 -8.81 -10.29
CA GLU A 87 12.69 -8.44 -11.55
C GLU A 87 11.91 -7.35 -12.29
N GLY A 88 11.45 -6.32 -11.56
CA GLY A 88 10.64 -5.23 -12.13
C GLY A 88 9.14 -5.41 -12.00
N ASP A 89 8.70 -6.37 -11.18
CA ASP A 89 7.31 -6.74 -10.98
C ASP A 89 6.62 -5.85 -9.92
N PRO A 90 5.28 -5.70 -9.97
CA PRO A 90 4.51 -5.07 -8.90
C PRO A 90 4.61 -5.86 -7.60
N THR A 91 4.30 -5.20 -6.49
CA THR A 91 4.08 -5.89 -5.21
C THR A 91 2.84 -6.78 -5.28
N ASP A 92 2.78 -7.82 -4.43
CA ASP A 92 1.69 -8.81 -4.45
C ASP A 92 0.32 -8.13 -4.37
N ASN A 93 0.17 -7.18 -3.45
CA ASN A 93 -1.07 -6.44 -3.23
C ASN A 93 -1.44 -5.46 -4.38
N ALA A 94 -0.55 -5.22 -5.34
CA ALA A 94 -0.77 -4.36 -6.50
C ALA A 94 -0.83 -5.14 -7.83
N MET A 95 -0.66 -6.47 -7.80
CA MET A 95 -0.59 -7.30 -9.00
C MET A 95 -1.88 -7.20 -9.84
N ASP A 96 -3.05 -7.39 -9.23
CA ASP A 96 -4.35 -7.34 -9.93
C ASP A 96 -4.58 -5.96 -10.59
N PHE A 97 -4.20 -4.89 -9.90
CA PHE A 97 -4.28 -3.52 -10.44
C PHE A 97 -3.35 -3.33 -11.65
N TYR A 98 -2.12 -3.84 -11.56
CA TYR A 98 -1.13 -3.76 -12.61
C TYR A 98 -1.58 -4.54 -13.86
N GLU A 99 -2.08 -5.77 -13.69
CA GLU A 99 -2.63 -6.58 -14.78
C GLU A 99 -3.87 -5.94 -15.42
N TRP A 100 -4.74 -5.32 -14.61
CA TRP A 100 -5.89 -4.56 -15.11
C TRP A 100 -5.47 -3.39 -16.01
N LEU A 101 -4.42 -2.65 -15.63
CA LEU A 101 -3.87 -1.57 -16.46
C LEU A 101 -3.24 -2.10 -17.77
N GLN A 102 -2.54 -3.24 -17.70
CA GLN A 102 -1.92 -3.87 -18.87
C GLN A 102 -2.94 -4.31 -19.92
N ASN A 103 -4.02 -4.95 -19.48
CA ASN A 103 -5.02 -5.54 -20.36
C ASN A 103 -6.20 -4.61 -20.66
N GLY A 104 -6.36 -3.54 -19.87
CA GLY A 104 -7.52 -2.67 -19.92
C GLY A 104 -7.48 -1.64 -21.05
N GLU A 105 -8.65 -1.36 -21.60
CA GLU A 105 -8.94 -0.24 -22.51
C GLU A 105 -9.86 0.80 -21.84
N ALA A 106 -9.79 0.89 -20.50
CA ALA A 106 -10.66 1.76 -19.71
C ALA A 106 -10.45 3.25 -20.07
N ASP A 107 -11.54 4.00 -20.24
CA ASP A 107 -11.48 5.44 -20.42
C ASP A 107 -11.39 6.14 -19.05
N LEU A 108 -10.18 6.59 -18.71
CA LEU A 108 -9.89 7.32 -17.48
C LEU A 108 -9.96 8.84 -17.68
N THR A 109 -10.59 9.31 -18.76
CA THR A 109 -10.81 10.73 -18.99
C THR A 109 -11.48 11.38 -17.79
N GLY A 110 -10.80 12.39 -17.22
CA GLY A 110 -11.28 13.13 -16.06
C GLY A 110 -10.79 12.60 -14.72
N LEU A 111 -10.08 11.46 -14.66
CA LEU A 111 -9.29 11.06 -13.51
C LEU A 111 -8.08 12.00 -13.39
N LYS A 112 -7.81 12.50 -12.19
CA LYS A 112 -6.59 13.25 -11.85
C LYS A 112 -5.75 12.36 -10.98
N TYR A 113 -4.46 12.26 -11.27
CA TYR A 113 -3.59 11.38 -10.52
C TYR A 113 -2.18 11.92 -10.28
N ALA A 114 -1.48 11.30 -9.35
CA ALA A 114 -0.05 11.44 -9.13
C ALA A 114 0.55 10.09 -8.72
N VAL A 115 1.81 9.86 -9.05
CA VAL A 115 2.52 8.61 -8.72
C VAL A 115 3.85 8.93 -8.04
N PHE A 116 4.14 8.20 -6.96
CA PHE A 116 5.45 8.15 -6.34
C PHE A 116 5.94 6.71 -6.35
N GLY A 117 7.05 6.48 -7.04
CA GLY A 117 7.70 5.18 -7.10
C GLY A 117 8.68 4.97 -5.96
N LEU A 118 8.69 3.75 -5.43
CA LEU A 118 9.69 3.25 -4.50
C LEU A 118 10.53 2.20 -5.22
N GLY A 119 11.78 2.55 -5.54
CA GLY A 119 12.70 1.67 -6.24
C GLY A 119 14.09 1.71 -5.62
N ASN A 120 15.03 1.03 -6.25
CA ASN A 120 16.42 0.99 -5.81
C ASN A 120 17.32 0.89 -7.05
N LYS A 121 18.25 1.82 -7.23
CA LYS A 121 19.09 1.89 -8.45
C LYS A 121 20.11 0.77 -8.57
N THR A 122 20.31 -0.05 -7.53
CA THR A 122 21.16 -1.25 -7.63
C THR A 122 20.50 -2.39 -8.42
N TYR A 123 19.19 -2.31 -8.63
CA TYR A 123 18.44 -3.25 -9.46
C TYR A 123 18.37 -2.76 -10.91
N GLU A 124 18.29 -3.69 -11.85
CA GLU A 124 18.19 -3.39 -13.28
C GLU A 124 16.91 -2.60 -13.62
N HIS A 125 15.79 -2.99 -12.99
CA HIS A 125 14.46 -2.41 -13.22
C HIS A 125 14.11 -1.34 -12.16
N TYR A 126 14.82 -0.21 -12.20
CA TYR A 126 14.60 0.90 -11.27
C TYR A 126 13.22 1.56 -11.47
N ASN A 127 12.34 1.45 -10.46
CA ASN A 127 11.00 2.05 -10.43
C ASN A 127 10.07 1.63 -11.59
N GLU A 128 10.34 0.50 -12.23
CA GLU A 128 9.64 0.03 -13.43
C GLU A 128 8.10 0.06 -13.29
N VAL A 129 7.58 -0.38 -12.15
CA VAL A 129 6.14 -0.43 -11.88
C VAL A 129 5.53 0.97 -11.83
N ALA A 130 6.16 1.90 -11.13
CA ALA A 130 5.66 3.27 -10.99
C ALA A 130 5.73 4.02 -12.32
N ILE A 131 6.83 3.84 -13.08
CA ILE A 131 7.00 4.39 -14.42
C ILE A 131 5.92 3.85 -15.37
N TYR A 132 5.67 2.54 -15.32
CA TYR A 132 4.63 1.90 -16.12
C TYR A 132 3.24 2.44 -15.77
N VAL A 133 2.87 2.45 -14.49
CA VAL A 133 1.54 2.90 -14.05
C VAL A 133 1.33 4.38 -14.39
N ASP A 134 2.32 5.23 -14.13
CA ASP A 134 2.23 6.65 -14.44
C ASP A 134 2.00 6.90 -15.93
N LYS A 135 2.76 6.22 -16.80
CA LYS A 135 2.59 6.31 -18.25
C LYS A 135 1.25 5.75 -18.71
N ARG A 136 0.86 4.58 -18.18
CA ARG A 136 -0.35 3.87 -18.62
C ARG A 136 -1.63 4.62 -18.25
N LEU A 137 -1.67 5.25 -17.08
CA LEU A 137 -2.79 6.10 -16.68
C LEU A 137 -2.98 7.28 -17.66
N GLU A 138 -1.90 7.93 -18.07
CA GLU A 138 -1.94 9.00 -19.08
C GLU A 138 -2.41 8.49 -20.45
N GLU A 139 -1.91 7.34 -20.92
CA GLU A 139 -2.34 6.71 -22.17
C GLU A 139 -3.86 6.39 -22.18
N LEU A 140 -4.43 6.07 -21.01
CA LEU A 140 -5.86 5.81 -20.82
C LEU A 140 -6.70 7.11 -20.62
N GLY A 141 -6.08 8.29 -20.74
CA GLY A 141 -6.76 9.58 -20.71
C GLY A 141 -6.81 10.27 -19.34
N ALA A 142 -6.18 9.70 -18.31
CA ALA A 142 -6.06 10.36 -17.01
C ALA A 142 -5.12 11.58 -17.11
N THR A 143 -5.31 12.55 -16.22
CA THR A 143 -4.49 13.77 -16.17
C THR A 143 -3.49 13.68 -15.01
N ARG A 144 -2.20 13.67 -15.34
CA ARG A 144 -1.13 13.79 -14.35
C ARG A 144 -1.15 15.18 -13.72
N VAL A 145 -1.30 15.27 -12.40
CA VAL A 145 -1.30 16.53 -11.66
C VAL A 145 0.10 16.91 -11.20
N VAL A 146 0.87 15.94 -10.74
CA VAL A 146 2.23 16.11 -10.23
C VAL A 146 3.15 15.17 -11.00
N GLU A 147 4.36 15.63 -11.31
CA GLU A 147 5.39 14.80 -11.96
C GLU A 147 5.65 13.52 -11.15
N LEU A 148 5.95 12.43 -11.86
CA LEU A 148 6.30 11.14 -11.28
C LEU A 148 7.50 11.31 -10.34
N GLY A 149 7.34 10.91 -9.08
CA GLY A 149 8.46 10.80 -8.13
C GLY A 149 9.17 9.46 -8.29
N LEU A 150 10.50 9.46 -8.22
CA LEU A 150 11.34 8.27 -8.32
C LEU A 150 12.24 8.18 -7.09
N GLY A 151 11.79 7.49 -6.05
CA GLY A 151 12.57 7.27 -4.83
C GLY A 151 13.61 6.17 -5.00
N ASP A 152 14.75 6.34 -4.33
CA ASP A 152 15.90 5.42 -4.38
C ASP A 152 16.31 4.90 -2.98
N ASP A 153 15.98 3.65 -2.71
CA ASP A 153 16.29 2.96 -1.45
C ASP A 153 17.78 2.59 -1.30
N ASP A 154 18.59 2.68 -2.37
CA ASP A 154 20.06 2.56 -2.24
C ASP A 154 20.67 3.77 -1.53
N ALA A 155 20.04 4.94 -1.69
CA ALA A 155 20.48 6.19 -1.13
C ALA A 155 19.64 6.58 0.09
N ASN A 156 18.62 7.40 -0.10
CA ASN A 156 17.71 7.81 0.97
C ASN A 156 16.32 8.11 0.41
N ILE A 157 15.50 7.05 0.32
CA ILE A 157 14.14 7.14 -0.19
C ILE A 157 13.24 8.09 0.62
N GLU A 158 13.53 8.29 1.90
CA GLU A 158 12.80 9.23 2.76
C GLU A 158 13.01 10.68 2.32
N ASP A 159 14.25 11.07 1.99
CA ASP A 159 14.57 12.41 1.50
C ASP A 159 13.97 12.66 0.11
N ASP A 160 13.98 11.63 -0.76
CA ASP A 160 13.34 11.69 -2.08
C ASP A 160 11.82 11.88 -1.94
N PHE A 161 11.19 11.16 -1.02
CA PHE A 161 9.77 11.29 -0.72
C PHE A 161 9.42 12.67 -0.17
N ILE A 162 10.21 13.18 0.78
CA ILE A 162 10.01 14.54 1.33
C ILE A 162 10.13 15.58 0.21
N THR A 163 11.17 15.49 -0.63
CA THR A 163 11.39 16.41 -1.75
C THR A 163 10.22 16.40 -2.73
N TRP A 164 9.75 15.21 -3.10
CA TRP A 164 8.58 15.07 -3.97
C TRP A 164 7.31 15.63 -3.31
N LYS A 165 7.09 15.36 -2.02
CA LYS A 165 5.91 15.82 -1.27
C LYS A 165 5.88 17.35 -1.09
N ASP A 166 7.04 17.97 -0.91
CA ASP A 166 7.17 19.43 -0.79
C ASP A 166 6.79 20.15 -2.11
N MET A 167 6.95 19.47 -3.25
CA MET A 167 6.46 19.95 -4.54
C MET A 167 5.00 19.54 -4.80
N PHE A 168 4.60 18.34 -4.35
CA PHE A 168 3.28 17.76 -4.56
C PHE A 168 2.15 18.68 -4.08
N TRP A 169 2.18 19.14 -2.84
CA TRP A 169 1.07 19.92 -2.28
C TRP A 169 0.88 21.29 -2.92
N PRO A 170 1.93 22.10 -3.15
CA PRO A 170 1.81 23.34 -3.92
C PRO A 170 1.17 23.13 -5.29
N THR A 171 1.61 22.12 -6.05
CA THR A 171 1.06 21.82 -7.38
C THR A 171 -0.39 21.37 -7.32
N VAL A 172 -0.75 20.52 -6.35
CA VAL A 172 -2.14 20.09 -6.13
C VAL A 172 -3.04 21.28 -5.78
N CYS A 173 -2.57 22.20 -4.94
CA CYS A 173 -3.32 23.40 -4.56
C CYS A 173 -3.54 24.33 -5.74
N GLU A 174 -2.51 24.57 -6.55
CA GLU A 174 -2.61 25.35 -7.79
C GLU A 174 -3.60 24.71 -8.76
N HIS A 175 -3.51 23.40 -8.99
CA HIS A 175 -4.37 22.67 -9.92
C HIS A 175 -5.85 22.74 -9.54
N PHE A 176 -6.18 22.59 -8.25
CA PHE A 176 -7.57 22.63 -7.76
C PHE A 176 -8.05 24.02 -7.33
N GLY A 177 -7.21 25.06 -7.44
CA GLY A 177 -7.54 26.41 -6.97
C GLY A 177 -7.82 26.47 -5.46
N ILE A 178 -7.12 25.65 -4.69
CA ILE A 178 -7.27 25.59 -3.24
C ILE A 178 -6.33 26.63 -2.63
N GLU A 179 -6.89 27.65 -1.99
CA GLU A 179 -6.11 28.53 -1.11
C GLU A 179 -5.56 27.68 0.03
N GLY A 180 -4.24 27.47 0.04
CA GLY A 180 -3.56 26.63 1.03
C GLY A 180 -3.99 27.02 2.44
N ALA A 181 -4.52 26.06 3.20
CA ALA A 181 -4.91 26.36 4.58
C ALA A 181 -3.65 26.36 5.46
N GLY A 182 -3.47 27.47 6.17
CA GLY A 182 -2.32 27.75 7.01
C GLY A 182 -2.19 26.88 8.26
N GLU A 183 -1.00 27.04 8.84
CA GLU A 183 -0.45 26.49 10.09
C GLU A 183 -0.34 24.96 10.23
N ASP A 184 0.79 24.54 10.80
CA ASP A 184 1.05 23.15 11.19
C ASP A 184 0.06 22.70 12.26
N VAL A 185 -1.04 22.09 11.86
CA VAL A 185 -1.97 21.47 12.81
C VAL A 185 -1.44 20.07 13.15
N SER A 186 -1.25 19.82 14.45
CA SER A 186 -0.98 18.47 14.98
C SER A 186 -2.28 17.65 14.97
N ILE A 187 -2.46 16.83 13.94
CA ILE A 187 -3.63 15.95 13.79
C ILE A 187 -3.24 14.52 14.21
N ARG A 188 -3.93 13.98 15.23
CA ARG A 188 -3.77 12.58 15.67
C ARG A 188 -4.74 11.68 14.91
N GLN A 189 -4.23 10.58 14.35
CA GLN A 189 -5.05 9.56 13.67
C GLN A 189 -5.76 8.64 14.65
N TYR A 190 -5.11 8.38 15.79
CA TYR A 190 -5.61 7.46 16.81
C TYR A 190 -6.01 8.22 18.07
N LYS A 191 -7.08 7.73 18.72
CA LYS A 191 -7.52 8.17 20.04
C LYS A 191 -7.17 7.08 21.07
N LEU A 192 -6.42 7.45 22.10
CA LEU A 192 -6.21 6.57 23.26
C LEU A 192 -7.55 6.39 24.00
N THR A 193 -7.95 5.14 24.19
CA THR A 193 -9.08 4.75 25.06
C THR A 193 -8.58 3.70 26.02
N GLU A 194 -8.54 4.03 27.30
CA GLU A 194 -8.11 3.09 28.34
C GLU A 194 -9.27 2.15 28.68
N HIS A 195 -8.96 0.86 28.79
CA HIS A 195 -9.90 -0.19 29.20
C HIS A 195 -9.50 -0.69 30.59
N THR A 196 -10.21 -0.24 31.63
CA THR A 196 -9.94 -0.63 33.03
C THR A 196 -10.46 -2.03 33.36
N ASP A 197 -11.53 -2.45 32.68
CA ASP A 197 -12.12 -3.78 32.80
C ASP A 197 -11.51 -4.70 31.74
N SER A 198 -10.30 -5.22 32.03
CA SER A 198 -9.64 -6.17 31.15
C SER A 198 -10.44 -7.48 31.09
N VAL A 199 -10.97 -7.80 29.92
CA VAL A 199 -11.51 -9.12 29.58
C VAL A 199 -10.42 -9.84 28.78
N PRO A 200 -9.63 -10.75 29.39
CA PRO A 200 -8.50 -11.39 28.72
C PRO A 200 -8.88 -12.03 27.38
N GLU A 201 -10.11 -12.52 27.26
CA GLU A 201 -10.69 -13.11 26.05
C GLU A 201 -10.86 -12.12 24.88
N ARG A 202 -10.54 -10.84 25.05
CA ARG A 202 -10.69 -9.78 24.04
C ARG A 202 -9.42 -8.96 23.82
N VAL A 203 -8.30 -9.37 24.43
CA VAL A 203 -7.04 -8.63 24.39
C VAL A 203 -6.05 -9.38 23.51
N TYR A 204 -5.55 -8.71 22.47
CA TYR A 204 -4.44 -9.23 21.67
C TYR A 204 -3.17 -9.33 22.52
N THR A 205 -2.44 -10.44 22.38
CA THR A 205 -1.22 -10.74 23.15
C THR A 205 0.01 -10.92 22.27
N GLY A 206 -0.11 -10.59 20.99
CA GLY A 206 0.97 -10.65 19.99
C GLY A 206 0.52 -11.21 18.64
N GLU A 207 -0.72 -11.71 18.54
CA GLU A 207 -1.27 -12.23 17.28
C GLU A 207 -1.43 -11.13 16.23
N VAL A 208 -1.22 -11.48 14.95
CA VAL A 208 -1.19 -10.50 13.84
C VAL A 208 -2.58 -9.94 13.52
N ALA A 209 -3.59 -10.81 13.32
CA ALA A 209 -4.90 -10.38 12.85
C ALA A 209 -6.06 -10.95 13.68
N ARG A 210 -6.18 -12.27 13.79
CA ARG A 210 -7.28 -12.91 14.52
C ARG A 210 -6.89 -13.19 15.97
N LEU A 211 -7.73 -12.74 16.90
CA LEU A 211 -7.55 -13.02 18.33
C LEU A 211 -7.43 -14.53 18.61
N PHE A 212 -6.44 -14.91 19.44
CA PHE A 212 -6.09 -16.30 19.75
C PHE A 212 -5.59 -17.13 18.57
N SER A 213 -5.21 -16.55 17.42
CA SER A 213 -4.68 -17.33 16.30
C SER A 213 -3.37 -18.03 16.62
N PHE A 214 -2.54 -17.45 17.49
CA PHE A 214 -1.29 -18.05 17.94
C PHE A 214 -1.51 -19.26 18.87
N ILE A 215 -2.62 -19.27 19.62
CA ILE A 215 -3.03 -20.40 20.46
C ILE A 215 -3.76 -21.45 19.63
N ASN A 216 -4.70 -21.01 18.79
CA ASN A 216 -5.57 -21.85 17.97
C ASN A 216 -5.11 -21.84 16.51
N GLN A 217 -3.93 -22.41 16.27
CA GLN A 217 -3.33 -22.49 14.94
C GLN A 217 -4.14 -23.38 14.01
N ARG A 218 -4.64 -22.80 12.91
CA ARG A 218 -5.42 -23.49 11.88
C ARG A 218 -4.96 -23.03 10.50
N PRO A 219 -4.66 -23.96 9.57
CA PRO A 219 -4.33 -23.59 8.20
C PRO A 219 -5.57 -23.04 7.44
N PRO A 220 -5.38 -22.30 6.34
CA PRO A 220 -4.10 -21.95 5.73
C PRO A 220 -3.30 -20.93 6.55
N PHE A 221 -1.98 -20.98 6.44
CA PHE A 221 -1.07 -20.03 7.06
C PHE A 221 -0.52 -19.09 6.01
N ASP A 222 -0.56 -17.80 6.31
CA ASP A 222 -0.21 -16.69 5.42
C ASP A 222 0.24 -15.48 6.26
N LEU A 223 0.39 -14.31 5.64
CA LEU A 223 0.84 -13.09 6.31
C LEU A 223 -0.11 -12.62 7.45
N LYS A 224 -1.42 -12.91 7.34
CA LYS A 224 -2.44 -12.53 8.34
C LYS A 224 -2.61 -13.62 9.40
N ASN A 225 -2.16 -14.84 9.14
CA ASN A 225 -2.21 -15.99 10.04
C ASN A 225 -0.89 -16.79 9.98
N PRO A 226 0.19 -16.34 10.63
CA PRO A 226 1.47 -17.02 10.54
C PRO A 226 1.46 -18.33 11.34
N TYR A 227 2.27 -19.29 10.89
CA TYR A 227 2.51 -20.55 11.60
C TYR A 227 3.61 -20.39 12.64
N LEU A 228 3.34 -20.78 13.90
CA LEU A 228 4.34 -20.79 14.96
C LEU A 228 5.23 -22.04 14.89
N ALA A 229 6.16 -22.05 13.92
CA ALA A 229 7.08 -23.15 13.69
C ALA A 229 8.11 -23.33 14.83
N PRO A 230 8.19 -24.50 15.48
CA PRO A 230 9.22 -24.76 16.48
C PRO A 230 10.63 -24.74 15.88
N ILE A 231 11.56 -24.10 16.58
CA ILE A 231 12.99 -24.15 16.22
C ILE A 231 13.57 -25.49 16.68
N LYS A 232 14.06 -26.31 15.74
CA LYS A 232 14.72 -27.61 16.04
C LYS A 232 16.22 -27.47 16.20
N VAL A 233 16.83 -26.64 15.37
CA VAL A 233 18.27 -26.38 15.37
C VAL A 233 18.48 -24.88 15.41
N ASN A 234 19.43 -24.44 16.23
CA ASN A 234 19.93 -23.08 16.28
C ASN A 234 21.43 -23.16 16.61
N ARG A 235 22.29 -22.95 15.61
CA ARG A 235 23.75 -23.10 15.77
C ARG A 235 24.54 -22.05 15.01
N GLU A 236 25.64 -21.62 15.58
CA GLU A 236 26.60 -20.72 14.94
C GLU A 236 27.35 -21.45 13.81
N LEU A 237 27.41 -20.83 12.62
CA LEU A 237 28.17 -21.28 11.47
C LEU A 237 29.55 -20.62 11.43
N ASN A 238 29.64 -19.37 11.87
CA ASN A 238 30.90 -18.66 11.85
C ASN A 238 31.81 -19.16 12.98
N LYS A 239 33.05 -19.52 12.62
CA LYS A 239 34.03 -20.09 13.55
C LYS A 239 35.04 -19.06 14.08
N GLY A 240 34.95 -17.80 13.67
CA GLY A 240 35.83 -16.73 14.14
C GLY A 240 35.47 -15.34 13.62
N GLY A 241 36.15 -14.31 14.12
CA GLY A 241 35.82 -12.91 13.84
C GLY A 241 34.76 -12.35 14.78
N ASP A 242 34.22 -11.18 14.44
CA ASP A 242 33.29 -10.36 15.24
C ASP A 242 31.83 -10.44 14.75
N ARG A 243 31.56 -11.21 13.69
CA ARG A 243 30.22 -11.39 13.12
C ARG A 243 29.64 -12.76 13.48
N SER A 244 28.32 -12.84 13.62
CA SER A 244 27.58 -14.09 13.83
C SER A 244 26.82 -14.46 12.56
N CYS A 245 26.77 -15.76 12.23
CA CYS A 245 25.98 -16.32 11.14
C CYS A 245 25.31 -17.60 11.64
N MET A 246 23.99 -17.59 11.81
CA MET A 246 23.27 -18.70 12.44
C MET A 246 22.62 -19.62 11.40
N HIS A 247 22.72 -20.93 11.63
CA HIS A 247 21.90 -21.94 10.97
C HIS A 247 20.71 -22.28 11.86
N ILE A 248 19.51 -22.06 11.34
CA ILE A 248 18.25 -22.29 12.05
C ILE A 248 17.38 -23.25 11.25
N GLU A 249 16.85 -24.28 11.90
CA GLU A 249 15.88 -25.21 11.31
C GLU A 249 14.52 -25.04 11.98
N PHE A 250 13.50 -24.79 11.16
CA PHE A 250 12.11 -24.64 11.59
C PHE A 250 11.31 -25.91 11.24
N ASP A 251 10.57 -26.45 12.21
CA ASP A 251 9.68 -27.58 12.01
C ASP A 251 8.32 -27.12 11.50
N ILE A 252 8.00 -27.50 10.27
CA ILE A 252 6.72 -27.21 9.61
C ILE A 252 5.81 -28.43 9.52
N GLU A 253 6.13 -29.53 10.19
CA GLU A 253 5.29 -30.74 10.19
C GLU A 253 3.87 -30.43 10.69
N GLY A 254 2.86 -30.96 10.01
CA GLY A 254 1.45 -30.72 10.34
C GLY A 254 0.89 -29.35 9.92
N SER A 255 1.73 -28.38 9.53
CA SER A 255 1.28 -27.04 9.13
C SER A 255 0.59 -27.01 7.76
N LYS A 256 0.87 -27.98 6.89
CA LYS A 256 0.51 -28.02 5.45
C LYS A 256 1.18 -26.92 4.60
N ILE A 257 2.14 -26.18 5.14
CA ILE A 257 2.97 -25.25 4.38
C ILE A 257 3.76 -26.03 3.32
N ARG A 258 3.90 -25.41 2.15
CA ARG A 258 4.73 -25.91 1.05
C ARG A 258 5.74 -24.84 0.70
N TYR A 259 6.94 -25.27 0.35
CA TYR A 259 8.01 -24.45 -0.19
C TYR A 259 8.83 -25.32 -1.14
N ASP A 260 9.47 -24.69 -2.12
CA ASP A 260 10.42 -25.34 -3.01
C ASP A 260 11.83 -24.82 -2.71
N VAL A 261 12.84 -25.60 -3.09
CA VAL A 261 14.27 -25.29 -2.91
C VAL A 261 14.83 -24.60 -4.15
#